data_AF-A0A1I1XYN9-F1
#
_entry.id   AF-A0A1I1XYN9-F1
#
_cell.length_a   1.000
_cell.length_b   1.000
_cell.length_c   1.000
_cell.angle_alpha   90.00
_cell.angle_beta   90.00
_cell.angle_gamma   90.00
#
_symmetry.space_group_name_H-M   'P 1'
#
loop_
_entity.id
_entity.type
_entity.pdbx_description
1 polymer ?
#
loop_
_entity_poly.entity_id
_entity_poly.type
_entity_poly.pdbx_seq_one_letter_code
_entity_poly.pdbx_strand_id
1 'polypeptide(L)'
;MFCQMYNCFIWLLVSSNILFGSLVNDGSLWPEKPSGQRRISIYLYGQYSVEGRPDGDYSAKRRPDWQHPAWGFFAHQQINRLAVFTLPVDMMPFFKKHINFLTDNAVNPDKRRYAVVGEAPRHFIDLDAYPDTLSTTLPRYYKEATDRYGDDTLALHGLVPWQIQLTKYQLTEAFKQRNVRRILRVAADLGHYIADANVPLHTTRNYNGQLTNQQGIHGFWESRLPELFSTEYDFLTGQAEYLYSPQKAAWRAVFNANAALDSVLHFEQQLTDELGETRKFGFEERNSITTKVYSSDFSRQYHERLHGQVERQMRASVKMVGDFWYTCWVDAGQPDLRALAKYQLTEDEQKEEAEEKKSWLKRLFSAREEN
;
A
#
# COMPACT_ATOMS: atom_id res chain seq x y z
N MET A 1 25.47 17.51 3.68
CA MET A 1 24.33 18.41 3.37
C MET A 1 22.95 17.74 3.53
N PHE A 2 22.84 16.41 3.63
CA PHE A 2 21.58 15.69 3.88
C PHE A 2 21.02 15.88 5.31
N CYS A 3 21.91 16.07 6.30
CA CYS A 3 21.59 16.11 7.74
C CYS A 3 20.75 17.33 8.21
N GLN A 4 20.81 18.48 7.53
CA GLN A 4 20.10 19.70 7.97
C GLN A 4 18.60 19.76 7.59
N MET A 5 18.17 18.97 6.60
CA MET A 5 16.78 19.03 6.13
C MET A 5 15.81 18.11 6.90
N TYR A 6 16.30 16.97 7.43
CA TYR A 6 15.46 16.03 8.16
C TYR A 6 15.09 16.55 9.57
N ASN A 7 16.05 17.19 10.25
CA ASN A 7 15.82 17.81 11.56
C ASN A 7 14.89 19.04 11.50
N CYS A 8 14.92 19.83 10.43
CA CYS A 8 14.00 20.98 10.27
C CYS A 8 12.53 20.55 10.12
N PHE A 9 12.25 19.39 9.52
CA PHE A 9 10.87 18.94 9.28
C PHE A 9 10.17 18.40 10.52
N ILE A 10 10.91 17.80 11.46
CA ILE A 10 10.36 17.25 12.70
C ILE A 10 10.14 18.36 13.76
N TRP A 11 11.03 19.36 13.84
CA TRP A 11 10.94 20.41 14.86
C TRP A 11 9.93 21.54 14.53
N LEU A 12 9.69 21.86 13.25
CA LEU A 12 8.71 22.88 12.86
C LEU A 12 7.25 22.51 13.20
N LEU A 13 6.94 21.22 13.40
CA LEU A 13 5.60 20.75 13.77
C LEU A 13 5.33 20.82 15.29
N VAL A 14 6.37 20.84 16.13
CA VAL A 14 6.21 20.81 17.60
C VAL A 14 6.00 22.21 18.19
N SER A 15 6.53 23.25 17.54
CA SER A 15 6.52 24.63 18.07
C SER A 15 5.26 25.46 17.74
N SER A 16 4.28 24.92 17.03
CA SER A 16 3.12 25.71 16.54
C SER A 16 1.84 25.59 17.40
N ASN A 17 1.87 24.96 18.58
CA ASN A 17 0.68 24.71 19.41
C ASN A 17 0.82 25.16 20.87
N ILE A 18 1.39 26.34 21.10
CA ILE A 18 1.27 27.01 22.40
C ILE A 18 0.88 28.46 22.14
N LEU A 19 -0.42 28.76 22.13
CA LEU A 19 -1.02 30.01 22.62
C LEU A 19 -2.56 29.97 22.48
N PHE A 20 -3.22 30.34 23.58
CA PHE A 20 -4.67 30.48 23.84
C PHE A 20 -5.44 29.16 24.05
N GLY A 21 -6.11 28.90 25.17
CA GLY A 21 -6.61 29.78 26.23
C GLY A 21 -8.07 29.43 26.50
N SER A 22 -8.32 28.81 27.66
CA SER A 22 -9.57 28.28 28.22
C SER A 22 -10.77 29.24 28.31
N LEU A 23 -12.01 28.70 28.31
CA LEU A 23 -13.20 29.06 29.11
C LEU A 23 -14.31 28.00 28.84
N VAL A 24 -14.60 27.03 29.74
CA VAL A 24 -15.49 27.02 30.94
C VAL A 24 -16.95 26.57 30.67
N ASN A 25 -17.36 25.49 31.37
CA ASN A 25 -18.69 25.06 31.90
C ASN A 25 -19.89 24.84 30.95
N ASP A 26 -20.91 24.02 31.22
CA ASP A 26 -21.34 23.08 32.27
C ASP A 26 -22.55 22.31 31.68
N GLY A 27 -23.06 21.26 32.34
CA GLY A 27 -24.50 20.95 32.27
C GLY A 27 -24.94 19.64 31.61
N SER A 28 -25.13 18.64 32.46
CA SER A 28 -25.89 17.40 32.33
C SER A 28 -27.34 17.54 31.84
N LEU A 29 -27.89 16.49 31.19
CA LEU A 29 -29.03 15.66 31.68
C LEU A 29 -29.67 14.81 30.55
N TRP A 30 -29.83 13.51 30.82
CA TRP A 30 -30.68 12.55 30.10
C TRP A 30 -32.17 12.79 30.44
N PRO A 31 -33.13 12.25 29.65
CA PRO A 31 -33.73 10.98 30.05
C PRO A 31 -34.15 10.02 28.90
N GLU A 32 -34.71 8.90 29.34
CA GLU A 32 -34.88 7.56 28.76
C GLU A 32 -35.90 7.38 27.62
N LYS A 33 -35.78 6.20 27.00
CA LYS A 33 -36.68 5.55 26.02
C LYS A 33 -38.02 5.11 26.65
N PRO A 34 -38.98 4.70 25.79
CA PRO A 34 -39.55 3.37 26.02
C PRO A 34 -39.62 2.47 24.78
N SER A 35 -39.72 1.19 25.11
CA SER A 35 -39.79 -0.05 24.33
C SER A 35 -41.02 -0.18 23.41
N GLY A 36 -40.85 -0.88 22.28
CA GLY A 36 -41.94 -1.37 21.45
C GLY A 36 -41.48 -2.48 20.50
N GLN A 37 -41.71 -3.72 20.90
CA GLN A 37 -41.36 -4.94 20.18
C GLN A 37 -42.58 -5.42 19.37
N ARG A 38 -42.48 -5.57 18.05
CA ARG A 38 -43.37 -6.42 17.25
C ARG A 38 -42.60 -7.12 16.13
N ARG A 39 -42.58 -8.46 16.21
CA ARG A 39 -42.27 -9.40 15.13
C ARG A 39 -43.50 -9.56 14.24
N ILE A 40 -43.32 -9.58 12.92
CA ILE A 40 -44.15 -10.37 11.99
C ILE A 40 -43.20 -10.96 10.94
N SER A 41 -43.29 -12.27 10.74
CA SER A 41 -42.70 -13.07 9.66
C SER A 41 -43.85 -13.44 8.70
N ILE A 42 -43.55 -13.71 7.42
CA ILE A 42 -43.99 -14.86 6.60
C ILE A 42 -43.74 -14.59 5.10
N TYR A 43 -42.96 -15.49 4.48
CA TYR A 43 -42.94 -16.14 3.14
C TYR A 43 -43.78 -15.55 1.95
N LEU A 44 -43.48 -15.74 0.64
CA LEU A 44 -43.06 -16.90 -0.18
C LEU A 44 -42.72 -16.44 -1.63
N TYR A 45 -41.76 -17.14 -2.27
CA TYR A 45 -41.64 -17.60 -3.68
C TYR A 45 -41.91 -16.72 -4.92
N GLY A 46 -41.04 -16.90 -5.93
CA GLY A 46 -41.30 -16.65 -7.34
C GLY A 46 -40.15 -17.09 -8.26
N GLN A 47 -40.19 -18.35 -8.73
CA GLN A 47 -39.41 -18.86 -9.86
C GLN A 47 -40.06 -18.44 -11.18
N TYR A 48 -39.29 -18.06 -12.20
CA TYR A 48 -39.72 -18.20 -13.61
C TYR A 48 -38.56 -18.59 -14.52
N SER A 49 -38.93 -19.43 -15.48
CA SER A 49 -38.13 -20.30 -16.33
C SER A 49 -37.62 -19.63 -17.60
N VAL A 50 -36.70 -20.36 -18.25
CA VAL A 50 -36.02 -20.12 -19.53
C VAL A 50 -36.96 -20.23 -20.73
N GLU A 51 -36.82 -19.35 -21.73
CA GLU A 51 -37.17 -19.64 -23.13
C GLU A 51 -36.44 -18.70 -24.14
N GLY A 52 -35.80 -19.32 -25.15
CA GLY A 52 -35.74 -18.89 -26.57
C GLY A 52 -35.03 -17.59 -27.02
N ARG A 53 -33.98 -17.73 -27.85
CA ARG A 53 -33.38 -16.66 -28.68
C ARG A 53 -34.33 -16.16 -29.79
N PRO A 54 -34.06 -14.99 -30.40
CA PRO A 54 -33.33 -15.03 -31.69
C PRO A 54 -32.25 -13.96 -31.84
N ASP A 55 -31.36 -14.23 -32.79
CA ASP A 55 -30.16 -13.46 -33.14
C ASP A 55 -30.45 -11.99 -33.49
N GLY A 56 -29.62 -11.09 -32.97
CA GLY A 56 -29.70 -9.66 -33.22
C GLY A 56 -28.36 -8.99 -32.95
N ASP A 57 -27.81 -8.41 -34.00
CA ASP A 57 -26.63 -7.55 -34.09
C ASP A 57 -26.38 -6.65 -32.85
N TYR A 58 -25.30 -6.93 -32.11
CA TYR A 58 -24.78 -6.05 -31.07
C TYR A 58 -23.42 -5.53 -31.51
N SER A 59 -23.45 -4.34 -32.11
CA SER A 59 -22.32 -3.40 -32.07
C SER A 59 -21.73 -3.37 -30.65
N ALA A 60 -20.49 -3.85 -30.53
CA ALA A 60 -19.79 -3.93 -29.26
C ALA A 60 -19.63 -2.51 -28.69
N LYS A 61 -20.42 -2.17 -27.67
CA LYS A 61 -20.19 -1.01 -26.81
C LYS A 61 -18.76 -1.16 -26.27
N ARG A 62 -17.87 -0.27 -26.71
CA ARG A 62 -16.49 -0.19 -26.24
C ARG A 62 -16.50 -0.18 -24.71
N ARG A 63 -15.87 -1.19 -24.11
CA ARG A 63 -15.60 -1.22 -22.68
C ARG A 63 -14.67 -0.03 -22.35
N PRO A 64 -14.77 0.58 -21.16
CA PRO A 64 -13.84 1.62 -20.76
C PRO A 64 -12.42 1.05 -20.83
N ASP A 65 -11.54 1.79 -21.49
CA ASP A 65 -10.13 1.49 -21.70
C ASP A 65 -9.44 1.53 -20.34
N TRP A 66 -9.36 0.37 -19.66
CA TRP A 66 -8.55 0.22 -18.46
C TRP A 66 -7.10 0.31 -18.93
N GLN A 67 -6.52 1.50 -18.88
CA GLN A 67 -5.09 1.69 -19.07
C GLN A 67 -4.36 0.72 -18.13
N HIS A 68 -3.73 -0.30 -18.71
CA HIS A 68 -2.94 -1.25 -17.95
C HIS A 68 -1.88 -0.46 -17.15
N PRO A 69 -1.77 -0.68 -15.83
CA PRO A 69 -0.78 0.00 -15.02
C PRO A 69 0.61 -0.21 -15.63
N ALA A 70 1.43 0.84 -15.66
CA ALA A 70 2.85 0.66 -15.92
C ALA A 70 3.40 -0.40 -14.93
N TRP A 71 4.23 -1.32 -15.42
CA TRP A 71 4.76 -2.46 -14.65
C TRP A 71 5.29 -2.05 -13.26
N GLY A 72 5.12 -2.94 -12.27
CA GLY A 72 5.48 -2.68 -10.86
C GLY A 72 4.30 -2.27 -9.98
N PHE A 73 3.24 -1.74 -10.58
CA PHE A 73 2.24 -0.97 -9.83
C PHE A 73 0.95 -1.72 -9.49
N PHE A 74 0.64 -2.80 -10.20
CA PHE A 74 -0.64 -3.50 -10.09
C PHE A 74 -0.97 -3.91 -8.65
N ALA A 75 -0.01 -4.50 -7.93
CA ALA A 75 -0.23 -4.97 -6.56
C ALA A 75 -0.57 -3.82 -5.61
N HIS A 76 0.16 -2.70 -5.65
CA HIS A 76 -0.09 -1.53 -4.80
C HIS A 76 -1.50 -0.95 -5.01
N GLN A 77 -1.90 -0.83 -6.27
CA GLN A 77 -3.24 -0.34 -6.65
C GLN A 77 -4.32 -1.27 -6.11
N GLN A 78 -4.17 -2.58 -6.32
CA GLN A 78 -5.12 -3.59 -5.85
C GLN A 78 -5.21 -3.61 -4.32
N ILE A 79 -4.07 -3.55 -3.62
CA ILE A 79 -4.02 -3.54 -2.15
C ILE A 79 -4.80 -2.33 -1.60
N ASN A 80 -4.53 -1.12 -2.11
CA ASN A 80 -5.22 0.10 -1.66
C ASN A 80 -6.72 0.05 -1.97
N ARG A 81 -7.08 -0.42 -3.19
CA ARG A 81 -8.47 -0.59 -3.60
C ARG A 81 -9.22 -1.54 -2.67
N LEU A 82 -8.62 -2.70 -2.39
CA LEU A 82 -9.24 -3.77 -1.59
C LEU A 82 -9.35 -3.38 -0.11
N ALA A 83 -8.37 -2.63 0.42
CA ALA A 83 -8.38 -2.15 1.79
C ALA A 83 -9.61 -1.30 2.11
N VAL A 84 -10.16 -0.57 1.13
CA VAL A 84 -11.42 0.19 1.30
C VAL A 84 -12.57 -0.70 1.78
N PHE A 85 -12.65 -1.95 1.29
CA PHE A 85 -13.75 -2.87 1.63
C PHE A 85 -13.61 -3.51 3.02
N THR A 86 -12.48 -3.31 3.69
CA THR A 86 -12.29 -3.75 5.09
C THR A 86 -12.87 -2.75 6.09
N LEU A 87 -13.10 -1.50 5.67
CA LEU A 87 -13.42 -0.40 6.57
C LEU A 87 -14.83 -0.50 7.18
N PRO A 88 -15.05 0.02 8.40
CA PRO A 88 -16.37 0.04 9.02
C PRO A 88 -17.33 0.97 8.26
N VAL A 89 -18.63 0.78 8.52
CA VAL A 89 -19.73 1.50 7.84
C VAL A 89 -19.65 3.03 7.94
N ASP A 90 -19.00 3.57 8.96
CA ASP A 90 -18.85 5.01 9.15
C ASP A 90 -17.74 5.63 8.29
N MET A 91 -16.75 4.83 7.89
CA MET A 91 -15.67 5.26 7.01
C MET A 91 -15.94 4.94 5.54
N MET A 92 -16.66 3.85 5.30
CA MET A 92 -16.90 3.30 3.96
C MET A 92 -17.43 4.34 2.94
N PRO A 93 -18.40 5.22 3.26
CA PRO A 93 -18.92 6.17 2.26
C PRO A 93 -17.85 7.12 1.70
N PHE A 94 -16.95 7.60 2.55
CA PHE A 94 -15.86 8.49 2.14
C PHE A 94 -14.83 7.74 1.28
N PHE A 95 -14.31 6.62 1.78
CA PHE A 95 -13.27 5.88 1.08
C PHE A 95 -13.77 5.26 -0.22
N LYS A 96 -15.00 4.73 -0.25
CA LYS A 96 -15.62 4.20 -1.47
C LYS A 96 -15.84 5.27 -2.53
N LYS A 97 -16.24 6.49 -2.15
CA LYS A 97 -16.34 7.63 -3.08
C LYS A 97 -14.99 7.93 -3.74
N HIS A 98 -13.90 7.82 -2.98
CA HIS A 98 -12.54 8.16 -3.43
C HIS A 98 -11.68 6.93 -3.81
N ILE A 99 -12.31 5.77 -4.04
CA ILE A 99 -11.58 4.51 -4.25
C ILE A 99 -10.62 4.56 -5.45
N ASN A 100 -11.03 5.21 -6.55
CA ASN A 100 -10.17 5.35 -7.73
C ASN A 100 -8.97 6.26 -7.42
N PHE A 101 -9.16 7.35 -6.66
CA PHE A 101 -8.04 8.18 -6.23
C PHE A 101 -7.03 7.36 -5.43
N LEU A 102 -7.48 6.60 -4.43
CA LEU A 102 -6.60 5.77 -3.60
C LEU A 102 -5.88 4.72 -4.43
N THR A 103 -6.60 4.11 -5.40
CA THR A 103 -6.06 3.13 -6.33
C THR A 103 -4.97 3.76 -7.20
N ASP A 104 -5.27 4.85 -7.91
CA ASP A 104 -4.38 5.45 -8.92
C ASP A 104 -3.15 6.12 -8.28
N ASN A 105 -3.29 6.64 -7.06
CA ASN A 105 -2.21 7.32 -6.34
C ASN A 105 -1.41 6.38 -5.43
N ALA A 106 -1.77 5.09 -5.31
CA ALA A 106 -1.04 4.10 -4.53
C ALA A 106 0.41 3.87 -4.97
N VAL A 107 0.79 4.38 -6.14
CA VAL A 107 2.10 4.18 -6.79
C VAL A 107 2.90 5.48 -6.86
N ASN A 108 2.37 6.56 -6.27
CA ASN A 108 3.04 7.84 -6.27
C ASN A 108 4.38 7.82 -5.50
N PRO A 109 4.53 7.10 -4.37
CA PRO A 109 5.84 7.00 -3.73
C PRO A 109 6.93 6.48 -4.67
N ASP A 110 6.67 5.41 -5.44
CA ASP A 110 7.63 4.91 -6.44
C ASP A 110 7.96 5.95 -7.52
N LYS A 111 6.95 6.69 -7.98
CA LYS A 111 7.18 7.78 -8.95
C LYS A 111 8.04 8.90 -8.35
N ARG A 112 7.91 9.14 -7.04
CA ARG A 112 8.70 10.15 -6.31
C ARG A 112 10.10 9.66 -5.99
N ARG A 113 10.35 8.35 -5.93
CA ARG A 113 11.67 7.76 -5.61
C ARG A 113 12.83 8.40 -6.39
N TYR A 114 12.62 8.71 -7.67
CA TYR A 114 13.63 9.29 -8.56
C TYR A 114 13.63 10.83 -8.59
N ALA A 115 12.58 11.47 -8.06
CA ALA A 115 12.35 12.90 -8.17
C ALA A 115 12.45 13.67 -6.84
N VAL A 116 12.38 12.95 -5.72
CA VAL A 116 12.34 13.48 -4.36
C VAL A 116 13.48 12.90 -3.53
N VAL A 117 14.36 13.78 -3.09
CA VAL A 117 15.51 13.42 -2.25
C VAL A 117 15.01 12.79 -0.95
N GLY A 118 15.55 11.62 -0.62
CA GLY A 118 15.19 10.87 0.60
C GLY A 118 13.92 10.03 0.49
N GLU A 119 13.27 9.95 -0.68
CA GLU A 119 12.14 9.04 -0.90
C GLU A 119 12.61 7.59 -1.05
N ALA A 120 13.65 7.33 -1.85
CA ALA A 120 14.15 5.98 -2.12
C ALA A 120 14.32 5.06 -0.89
N PRO A 121 14.95 5.49 0.22
CA PRO A 121 15.11 4.62 1.38
C PRO A 121 13.81 4.31 2.12
N ARG A 122 12.69 4.99 1.82
CA ARG A 122 11.41 4.77 2.50
C ARG A 122 10.71 3.47 2.09
N HIS A 123 11.17 2.83 1.02
CA HIS A 123 10.53 1.67 0.42
C HIS A 123 11.06 0.33 0.95
N PHE A 124 12.20 0.30 1.63
CA PHE A 124 12.81 -0.98 2.02
C PHE A 124 13.45 -0.89 3.41
N ILE A 125 13.94 -2.04 3.88
CA ILE A 125 14.90 -2.13 4.97
C ILE A 125 15.81 -3.35 4.75
N ASP A 126 17.12 -3.13 4.65
CA ASP A 126 18.10 -4.20 4.47
C ASP A 126 18.40 -4.86 5.81
N LEU A 127 17.58 -5.85 6.21
CA LEU A 127 17.79 -6.51 7.51
C LEU A 127 19.17 -7.15 7.60
N ASP A 128 19.67 -7.74 6.51
CA ASP A 128 20.99 -8.39 6.44
C ASP A 128 22.18 -7.42 6.45
N ALA A 129 21.95 -6.11 6.48
CA ALA A 129 22.98 -5.10 6.69
C ALA A 129 23.27 -4.84 8.18
N TYR A 130 22.35 -5.22 9.08
CA TYR A 130 22.50 -5.00 10.51
C TYR A 130 23.15 -6.24 11.17
N PRO A 131 24.13 -6.07 12.06
CA PRO A 131 24.76 -7.19 12.76
C PRO A 131 23.78 -7.93 13.68
N ASP A 132 22.76 -7.20 14.16
CA ASP A 132 21.76 -7.70 15.08
C ASP A 132 20.41 -7.87 14.36
N THR A 133 20.34 -8.78 13.38
CA THR A 133 19.15 -9.02 12.54
C THR A 133 17.93 -9.58 13.28
N LEU A 134 18.10 -9.98 14.54
CA LEU A 134 17.04 -10.55 15.36
C LEU A 134 15.94 -9.52 15.68
N SER A 135 14.71 -10.02 15.77
CA SER A 135 13.54 -9.23 16.13
C SER A 135 13.57 -8.65 17.56
N THR A 136 14.60 -8.94 18.34
CA THR A 136 14.76 -8.46 19.72
C THR A 136 15.71 -7.27 19.83
N THR A 137 16.58 -7.04 18.85
CA THR A 137 17.72 -6.12 18.97
C THR A 137 17.59 -4.87 18.12
N LEU A 138 16.97 -4.95 16.94
CA LEU A 138 16.70 -3.78 16.11
C LEU A 138 15.78 -2.77 16.84
N PRO A 139 16.16 -1.48 16.95
CA PRO A 139 15.34 -0.48 17.62
C PRO A 139 14.00 -0.26 16.92
N ARG A 140 12.92 -0.20 17.70
CA ARG A 140 11.57 -0.06 17.15
C ARG A 140 11.21 1.39 16.87
N TYR A 141 11.77 2.31 17.65
CA TYR A 141 11.56 3.74 17.49
C TYR A 141 12.69 4.37 16.68
N TYR A 142 12.33 5.32 15.81
CA TYR A 142 13.30 5.95 14.91
C TYR A 142 14.43 6.64 15.68
N LYS A 143 14.11 7.37 16.76
CA LYS A 143 15.12 8.03 17.61
C LYS A 143 16.17 7.05 18.17
N GLU A 144 15.73 5.89 18.63
CA GLU A 144 16.66 4.87 19.15
C GLU A 144 17.53 4.28 18.03
N ALA A 145 16.96 4.14 16.83
CA ALA A 145 17.68 3.68 15.65
C ALA A 145 18.74 4.72 15.22
N THR A 146 18.39 6.01 15.22
CA THR A 146 19.31 7.09 14.86
C THR A 146 20.42 7.24 15.90
N ASP A 147 20.09 7.14 17.19
CA ASP A 147 21.07 7.21 18.28
C ASP A 147 22.08 6.05 18.21
N ARG A 148 21.67 4.89 17.67
CA ARG A 148 22.50 3.69 17.57
C ARG A 148 23.31 3.60 16.29
N TYR A 149 22.69 3.84 15.14
CA TYR A 149 23.27 3.59 13.82
C TYR A 149 23.62 4.88 13.05
N GLY A 150 23.03 6.01 13.43
CA GLY A 150 23.16 7.27 12.71
C GLY A 150 22.26 7.37 11.47
N ASP A 151 21.90 8.60 11.11
CA ASP A 151 20.96 8.90 10.02
C ASP A 151 21.44 8.38 8.67
N ASP A 152 22.72 8.52 8.37
CA ASP A 152 23.30 8.13 7.08
C ASP A 152 23.24 6.61 6.87
N THR A 153 23.50 5.83 7.92
CA THR A 153 23.40 4.36 7.87
C THR A 153 21.95 3.90 7.70
N LEU A 154 21.00 4.53 8.40
CA LEU A 154 19.59 4.21 8.22
C LEU A 154 19.07 4.62 6.83
N ALA A 155 19.53 5.75 6.29
CA ALA A 155 19.19 6.18 4.95
C ALA A 155 19.82 5.26 3.88
N LEU A 156 20.96 4.63 4.16
CA LEU A 156 21.57 3.65 3.25
C LEU A 156 20.83 2.31 3.27
N HIS A 157 20.40 1.86 4.45
CA HIS A 157 19.83 0.52 4.67
C HIS A 157 18.30 0.51 4.84
N GLY A 158 17.64 1.59 4.45
CA GLY A 158 16.19 1.65 4.35
C GLY A 158 15.46 1.98 5.66
N LEU A 159 14.26 2.54 5.51
CA LEU A 159 13.50 3.24 6.53
C LEU A 159 12.04 2.77 6.65
N VAL A 160 11.59 1.81 5.83
CA VAL A 160 10.15 1.51 5.66
C VAL A 160 9.35 1.30 6.95
N PRO A 161 9.80 0.55 7.99
CA PRO A 161 8.99 0.38 9.20
C PRO A 161 8.82 1.68 10.01
N TRP A 162 9.79 2.59 9.96
CA TRP A 162 9.70 3.90 10.62
C TRP A 162 8.90 4.89 9.76
N GLN A 163 9.02 4.80 8.43
CA GLN A 163 8.21 5.61 7.52
C GLN A 163 6.71 5.32 7.69
N ILE A 164 6.32 4.05 7.86
CA ILE A 164 4.93 3.68 8.16
C ILE A 164 4.43 4.40 9.41
N GLN A 165 5.22 4.43 10.48
CA GLN A 165 4.84 5.13 11.72
C GLN A 165 4.71 6.64 11.54
N LEU A 166 5.64 7.26 10.81
CA LEU A 166 5.57 8.70 10.50
C LEU A 166 4.32 9.02 9.67
N THR A 167 4.06 8.23 8.63
CA THR A 167 2.93 8.43 7.72
C THR A 167 1.59 8.18 8.44
N LYS A 168 1.54 7.20 9.35
CA LYS A 168 0.43 7.01 10.29
C LYS A 168 0.13 8.28 11.07
N TYR A 169 1.14 8.90 11.69
CA TYR A 169 0.96 10.14 12.44
C TYR A 169 0.42 11.27 11.53
N GLN A 170 0.99 11.42 10.34
CA GLN A 170 0.52 12.40 9.35
C GLN A 170 -0.95 12.19 8.95
N LEU A 171 -1.39 10.94 8.81
CA LEU A 171 -2.77 10.61 8.49
C LEU A 171 -3.71 10.93 9.66
N THR A 172 -3.32 10.59 10.89
CA THR A 172 -4.07 10.99 12.09
C THR A 172 -4.26 12.50 12.16
N GLU A 173 -3.19 13.28 11.94
CA GLU A 173 -3.29 14.74 11.94
C GLU A 173 -4.15 15.27 10.78
N ALA A 174 -4.09 14.66 9.61
CA ALA A 174 -4.96 15.01 8.48
C ALA A 174 -6.45 14.79 8.83
N PHE A 175 -6.78 13.70 9.52
CA PHE A 175 -8.13 13.45 10.03
C PHE A 175 -8.56 14.47 11.08
N LYS A 176 -7.71 14.80 12.06
CA LYS A 176 -8.01 15.83 13.08
C LYS A 176 -8.31 17.18 12.45
N GLN A 177 -7.54 17.54 11.43
CA GLN A 177 -7.70 18.78 10.67
C GLN A 177 -8.87 18.74 9.67
N ARG A 178 -9.49 17.57 9.47
CA ARG A 178 -10.56 17.34 8.49
C ARG A 178 -10.16 17.74 7.06
N ASN A 179 -8.85 17.67 6.75
CA ASN A 179 -8.32 18.05 5.45
C ASN A 179 -8.43 16.89 4.47
N VAL A 180 -9.48 16.91 3.64
CA VAL A 180 -9.81 15.81 2.71
C VAL A 180 -8.67 15.50 1.74
N ARG A 181 -8.06 16.51 1.12
CA ARG A 181 -6.95 16.33 0.19
C ARG A 181 -5.75 15.64 0.87
N ARG A 182 -5.41 16.07 2.08
CA ARG A 182 -4.32 15.49 2.86
C ARG A 182 -4.64 14.07 3.32
N ILE A 183 -5.87 13.79 3.75
CA ILE A 183 -6.33 12.44 4.12
C ILE A 183 -6.10 11.49 2.94
N LEU A 184 -6.59 11.85 1.75
CA LEU A 184 -6.51 10.98 0.57
C LEU A 184 -5.07 10.71 0.14
N ARG A 185 -4.22 11.74 0.08
CA ARG A 185 -2.81 11.60 -0.31
C ARG A 185 -2.03 10.75 0.68
N VAL A 186 -2.13 11.06 1.98
CA VAL A 186 -1.38 10.35 3.02
C VAL A 186 -1.91 8.93 3.21
N ALA A 187 -3.22 8.68 3.02
CA ALA A 187 -3.78 7.33 3.06
C ALA A 187 -3.23 6.44 1.92
N ALA A 188 -3.16 6.97 0.69
CA ALA A 188 -2.58 6.24 -0.45
C ALA A 188 -1.09 5.94 -0.23
N ASP A 189 -0.31 6.94 0.21
CA ASP A 189 1.11 6.77 0.51
C ASP A 189 1.34 5.78 1.66
N LEU A 190 0.53 5.83 2.73
CA LEU A 190 0.59 4.85 3.82
C LEU A 190 0.30 3.44 3.32
N GLY A 191 -0.70 3.30 2.43
CA GLY A 191 -1.03 2.03 1.81
C GLY A 191 0.14 1.45 1.00
N HIS A 192 0.88 2.32 0.31
CA HIS A 192 2.08 1.95 -0.43
C HIS A 192 3.19 1.41 0.49
N TYR A 193 3.63 2.19 1.48
CA TYR A 193 4.73 1.77 2.36
C TYR A 193 4.39 0.50 3.17
N ILE A 194 3.10 0.29 3.51
CA ILE A 194 2.65 -0.96 4.12
C ILE A 194 2.77 -2.13 3.13
N ALA A 195 2.44 -1.94 1.86
CA ALA A 195 2.60 -2.98 0.85
C ALA A 195 4.08 -3.36 0.67
N ASP A 196 4.97 -2.37 0.56
CA ASP A 196 6.43 -2.55 0.50
C ASP A 196 6.97 -3.37 1.68
N ALA A 197 6.55 -3.04 2.91
CA ALA A 197 6.96 -3.76 4.11
C ALA A 197 6.52 -5.23 4.15
N ASN A 198 5.59 -5.65 3.28
CA ASN A 198 5.16 -7.03 3.12
C ASN A 198 5.81 -7.72 1.91
N VAL A 199 6.75 -7.08 1.20
CA VAL A 199 7.51 -7.70 0.10
C VAL A 199 8.79 -8.33 0.66
N PRO A 200 9.01 -9.65 0.54
CA PRO A 200 10.22 -10.30 1.07
C PRO A 200 11.52 -9.67 0.53
N LEU A 201 11.54 -9.31 -0.76
CA LEU A 201 12.70 -8.72 -1.43
C LEU A 201 12.98 -7.27 -1.03
N HIS A 202 12.05 -6.57 -0.35
CA HIS A 202 12.29 -5.24 0.23
C HIS A 202 12.93 -5.33 1.63
N THR A 203 13.31 -6.54 2.07
CA THR A 203 13.89 -6.78 3.40
C THR A 203 15.37 -7.15 3.38
N THR A 204 16.03 -7.06 2.21
CA THR A 204 17.41 -7.53 2.02
C THR A 204 18.18 -6.74 0.98
N ARG A 205 19.51 -6.66 1.13
CA ARG A 205 20.42 -6.18 0.08
C ARG A 205 20.36 -7.03 -1.18
N ASN A 206 19.98 -8.30 -1.12
CA ASN A 206 19.78 -9.16 -2.30
C ASN A 206 18.43 -8.91 -3.00
N TYR A 207 17.92 -7.67 -2.95
CA TYR A 207 16.55 -7.32 -3.36
C TYR A 207 16.19 -7.69 -4.79
N ASN A 208 17.17 -7.83 -5.69
CA ASN A 208 16.95 -8.21 -7.08
C ASN A 208 17.72 -9.48 -7.44
N GLY A 209 18.13 -10.30 -6.48
CA GLY A 209 18.87 -11.54 -6.75
C GLY A 209 20.31 -11.32 -7.24
N GLN A 210 20.84 -10.11 -7.13
CA GLN A 210 22.16 -9.74 -7.63
C GLN A 210 23.33 -10.38 -6.87
N LEU A 211 23.09 -10.88 -5.65
CA LEU A 211 24.08 -11.60 -4.83
C LEU A 211 23.98 -13.12 -4.99
N THR A 212 22.93 -13.61 -5.67
CA THR A 212 22.67 -15.05 -5.86
C THR A 212 22.49 -15.45 -7.32
N ASN A 213 22.81 -14.56 -8.27
CA ASN A 213 22.71 -14.80 -9.71
C ASN A 213 21.26 -15.01 -10.22
N GLN A 214 20.30 -14.30 -9.62
CA GLN A 214 18.87 -14.38 -9.94
C GLN A 214 18.34 -13.01 -10.38
N GLN A 215 19.15 -12.26 -11.14
CA GLN A 215 18.84 -10.87 -11.46
C GLN A 215 17.49 -10.72 -12.17
N GLY A 216 16.64 -9.85 -11.64
CA GLY A 216 15.26 -9.63 -12.13
C GLY A 216 14.17 -10.33 -11.32
N ILE A 217 14.53 -11.09 -10.27
CA ILE A 217 13.56 -11.77 -9.39
C ILE A 217 12.62 -10.79 -8.67
N HIS A 218 13.04 -9.53 -8.47
CA HIS A 218 12.21 -8.48 -7.87
C HIS A 218 10.94 -8.22 -8.68
N GLY A 219 11.09 -7.79 -9.93
CA GLY A 219 9.96 -7.55 -10.82
C GLY A 219 9.19 -8.82 -11.15
N PHE A 220 9.86 -9.99 -11.11
CA PHE A 220 9.20 -11.27 -11.26
C PHE A 220 8.20 -11.53 -10.13
N TRP A 221 8.64 -11.46 -8.87
CA TRP A 221 7.80 -11.73 -7.70
C TRP A 221 6.73 -10.65 -7.50
N GLU A 222 7.12 -9.38 -7.59
CA GLU A 222 6.26 -8.24 -7.22
C GLU A 222 5.28 -7.83 -8.33
N SER A 223 5.69 -7.93 -9.60
CA SER A 223 4.85 -7.50 -10.72
C SER A 223 4.23 -8.68 -11.44
N ARG A 224 5.06 -9.59 -11.95
CA ARG A 224 4.59 -10.61 -12.89
C ARG A 224 3.66 -11.63 -12.24
N LEU A 225 3.98 -12.12 -11.04
CA LEU A 225 3.10 -13.10 -10.38
C LEU A 225 1.72 -12.53 -10.05
N PRO A 226 1.59 -11.34 -9.40
CA PRO A 226 0.27 -10.74 -9.19
C PRO A 226 -0.50 -10.45 -10.49
N GLU A 227 0.18 -9.97 -11.54
CA GLU A 227 -0.46 -9.71 -12.84
C GLU A 227 -1.05 -10.98 -13.46
N LEU A 228 -0.34 -12.11 -13.36
CA LEU A 228 -0.78 -13.38 -13.94
C LEU A 228 -1.85 -14.09 -13.11
N PHE A 229 -1.76 -14.04 -11.78
CA PHE A 229 -2.48 -14.98 -10.90
C PHE A 229 -3.45 -14.33 -9.92
N SER A 230 -3.48 -12.99 -9.78
CA SER A 230 -4.35 -12.33 -8.79
C SER A 230 -5.84 -12.58 -8.95
N THR A 231 -6.31 -12.94 -10.14
CA THR A 231 -7.71 -13.32 -10.37
C THR A 231 -8.09 -14.65 -9.69
N GLU A 232 -7.10 -15.45 -9.30
CA GLU A 232 -7.25 -16.73 -8.62
C GLU A 232 -7.16 -16.58 -7.09
N TYR A 233 -6.77 -15.41 -6.58
CA TYR A 233 -6.55 -15.17 -5.15
C TYR A 233 -7.85 -14.88 -4.39
N ASP A 234 -7.95 -15.35 -3.15
CA ASP A 234 -8.97 -14.90 -2.22
C ASP A 234 -8.50 -13.63 -1.50
N PHE A 235 -9.26 -12.54 -1.62
CA PHE A 235 -8.97 -11.28 -0.93
C PHE A 235 -9.92 -10.99 0.24
N LEU A 236 -10.68 -11.97 0.72
CA LEU A 236 -11.49 -11.83 1.93
C LEU A 236 -10.61 -11.81 3.19
N THR A 237 -10.29 -10.61 3.65
CA THR A 237 -9.36 -10.36 4.76
C THR A 237 -10.05 -9.98 6.08
N GLY A 238 -11.37 -9.79 6.07
CA GLY A 238 -12.15 -9.37 7.23
C GLY A 238 -12.23 -7.86 7.41
N GLN A 239 -12.82 -7.42 8.52
CA GLN A 239 -12.95 -6.00 8.84
C GLN A 239 -11.66 -5.45 9.44
N ALA A 240 -11.45 -4.14 9.27
CA ALA A 240 -10.37 -3.39 9.89
C ALA A 240 -10.51 -3.39 11.42
N GLU A 241 -9.40 -3.54 12.12
CA GLU A 241 -9.29 -3.62 13.56
C GLU A 241 -8.33 -2.55 14.10
N TYR A 242 -8.58 -2.11 15.34
CA TYR A 242 -7.74 -1.10 15.98
C TYR A 242 -6.38 -1.69 16.37
N LEU A 243 -5.30 -1.01 15.98
CA LEU A 243 -3.95 -1.40 16.33
C LEU A 243 -3.48 -0.67 17.59
N TYR A 244 -3.41 -1.40 18.71
CA TYR A 244 -2.84 -0.87 19.95
C TYR A 244 -1.36 -0.49 19.84
N SER A 245 -0.62 -1.13 18.92
CA SER A 245 0.79 -0.81 18.68
C SER A 245 1.11 -0.85 17.18
N PRO A 246 0.83 0.24 16.45
CA PRO A 246 1.10 0.33 15.01
C PRO A 246 2.58 0.09 14.68
N GLN A 247 3.50 0.61 15.51
CA GLN A 247 4.94 0.38 15.34
C GLN A 247 5.29 -1.11 15.39
N LYS A 248 4.75 -1.88 16.35
CA LYS A 248 4.99 -3.33 16.41
C LYS A 248 4.37 -4.05 15.22
N ALA A 249 3.21 -3.61 14.75
CA ALA A 249 2.58 -4.18 13.56
C ALA A 249 3.45 -3.97 12.29
N ALA A 250 4.00 -2.77 12.10
CA ALA A 250 4.92 -2.48 10.98
C ALA A 250 6.18 -3.36 11.01
N TRP A 251 6.81 -3.50 12.17
CA TRP A 251 7.98 -4.38 12.32
C TRP A 251 7.65 -5.86 12.13
N ARG A 252 6.49 -6.31 12.62
CA ARG A 252 6.05 -7.69 12.41
C ARG A 252 5.83 -8.00 10.93
N ALA A 253 5.28 -7.05 10.15
CA ALA A 253 5.14 -7.21 8.70
C ALA A 253 6.50 -7.42 8.02
N VAL A 254 7.48 -6.56 8.33
CA VAL A 254 8.86 -6.68 7.83
C VAL A 254 9.48 -8.03 8.16
N PHE A 255 9.41 -8.47 9.42
CA PHE A 255 10.01 -9.76 9.81
C PHE A 255 9.28 -10.96 9.19
N ASN A 256 7.96 -10.90 9.08
CA ASN A 256 7.18 -11.95 8.43
C ASN A 256 7.49 -12.03 6.93
N ALA A 257 7.67 -10.89 6.26
CA ALA A 257 8.08 -10.84 4.87
C ALA A 257 9.50 -11.41 4.69
N ASN A 258 10.44 -11.02 5.53
CA ASN A 258 11.81 -11.55 5.50
C ASN A 258 11.86 -13.06 5.73
N ALA A 259 11.02 -13.59 6.62
CA ALA A 259 10.92 -15.03 6.86
C ALA A 259 10.45 -15.85 5.64
N ALA A 260 9.95 -15.20 4.59
CA ALA A 260 9.55 -15.84 3.34
C ALA A 260 10.58 -15.69 2.21
N LEU A 261 11.66 -14.92 2.44
CA LEU A 261 12.69 -14.59 1.45
C LEU A 261 13.47 -15.83 0.97
N ASP A 262 13.71 -16.78 1.86
CA ASP A 262 14.41 -18.03 1.57
C ASP A 262 13.72 -18.81 0.44
N SER A 263 12.40 -18.94 0.53
CA SER A 263 11.56 -19.65 -0.44
C SER A 263 11.55 -18.92 -1.79
N VAL A 264 11.57 -17.59 -1.78
CA VAL A 264 11.65 -16.76 -2.99
C VAL A 264 12.94 -17.09 -3.76
N LEU A 265 14.09 -17.02 -3.09
CA LEU A 265 15.37 -17.27 -3.74
C LEU A 265 15.57 -18.76 -4.06
N HIS A 266 15.25 -19.65 -3.12
CA HIS A 266 15.51 -21.08 -3.27
C HIS A 266 14.71 -21.71 -4.42
N PHE A 267 13.40 -21.46 -4.50
CA PHE A 267 12.57 -22.11 -5.52
C PHE A 267 12.80 -21.56 -6.93
N GLU A 268 13.23 -20.31 -7.06
CA GLU A 268 13.56 -19.74 -8.36
C GLU A 268 14.87 -20.37 -8.89
N GLN A 269 15.87 -20.52 -8.01
CA GLN A 269 17.12 -21.21 -8.36
C GLN A 269 16.86 -22.69 -8.69
N GLN A 270 16.14 -23.41 -7.83
CA GLN A 270 15.80 -24.82 -8.04
C GLN A 270 15.08 -25.02 -9.39
N LEU A 271 14.11 -24.16 -9.71
CA LEU A 271 13.37 -24.25 -10.96
C LEU A 271 14.24 -23.94 -12.18
N THR A 272 15.18 -23.00 -12.04
CA THR A 272 16.18 -22.70 -13.06
C THR A 272 17.05 -23.93 -13.34
N ASP A 273 17.51 -24.62 -12.30
CA ASP A 273 18.34 -25.82 -12.42
C ASP A 273 17.58 -26.99 -13.08
N GLU A 274 16.29 -27.14 -12.78
CA GLU A 274 15.43 -28.19 -13.34
C GLU A 274 15.05 -27.93 -14.81
N LEU A 275 14.72 -26.68 -15.17
CA LEU A 275 14.19 -26.36 -16.49
C LEU A 275 15.24 -25.88 -17.49
N GLY A 276 16.34 -25.32 -17.00
CA GLY A 276 17.36 -24.63 -17.77
C GLY A 276 16.96 -23.20 -18.17
N GLU A 277 17.98 -22.36 -18.41
CA GLU A 277 17.84 -20.94 -18.78
C GLU A 277 16.97 -20.68 -20.03
N THR A 278 16.92 -21.64 -20.96
CA THR A 278 16.14 -21.50 -22.22
C THR A 278 14.63 -21.48 -22.00
N ARG A 279 14.13 -22.15 -20.95
CA ARG A 279 12.70 -22.17 -20.61
C ARG A 279 12.32 -21.15 -19.54
N LYS A 280 13.31 -20.59 -18.85
CA LYS A 280 13.14 -19.56 -17.83
C LYS A 280 12.53 -18.29 -18.39
N PHE A 281 12.97 -17.87 -19.57
CA PHE A 281 12.55 -16.62 -20.18
C PHE A 281 11.73 -16.81 -21.45
N GLY A 282 10.86 -15.84 -21.72
CA GLY A 282 10.16 -15.65 -22.98
C GLY A 282 10.20 -14.19 -23.40
N PHE A 283 9.55 -13.89 -24.52
CA PHE A 283 9.37 -12.54 -25.00
C PHE A 283 7.89 -12.22 -25.09
N GLU A 284 7.50 -11.06 -24.59
CA GLU A 284 6.14 -10.54 -24.68
C GLU A 284 6.19 -9.13 -25.30
N GLU A 285 5.25 -8.84 -26.19
CA GLU A 285 5.08 -7.49 -26.74
C GLU A 285 4.14 -6.69 -25.82
N ARG A 286 4.61 -5.56 -25.30
CA ARG A 286 3.80 -4.62 -24.53
C ARG A 286 4.09 -3.19 -24.96
N ASN A 287 3.05 -2.42 -25.25
CA ASN A 287 3.18 -1.06 -25.78
C ASN A 287 4.11 -0.98 -27.01
N SER A 288 4.05 -2.00 -27.88
CA SER A 288 4.91 -2.14 -29.06
C SER A 288 6.41 -2.29 -28.76
N ILE A 289 6.78 -2.64 -27.52
CA ILE A 289 8.14 -2.98 -27.10
C ILE A 289 8.18 -4.46 -26.74
N THR A 290 9.04 -5.22 -27.41
CA THR A 290 9.32 -6.61 -27.06
C THR A 290 10.26 -6.66 -25.86
N THR A 291 9.81 -7.24 -24.75
CA THR A 291 10.58 -7.30 -23.50
C THR A 291 10.87 -8.75 -23.13
N LYS A 292 12.11 -9.03 -22.69
CA LYS A 292 12.48 -10.32 -22.09
C LYS A 292 11.84 -10.41 -20.70
N VAL A 293 11.01 -11.41 -20.49
CA VAL A 293 10.29 -11.65 -19.23
C VAL A 293 10.45 -13.10 -18.81
N TYR A 294 10.20 -13.41 -17.54
CA TYR A 294 10.04 -14.82 -17.13
C TYR A 294 8.93 -15.46 -17.96
N SER A 295 9.08 -16.70 -18.41
CA SER A 295 8.06 -17.33 -19.25
C SER A 295 6.77 -17.61 -18.45
N SER A 296 5.63 -17.70 -19.12
CA SER A 296 4.34 -18.02 -18.46
C SER A 296 4.40 -19.38 -17.73
N ASP A 297 5.01 -20.39 -18.36
CA ASP A 297 5.20 -21.73 -17.79
C ASP A 297 6.08 -21.69 -16.53
N PHE A 298 7.25 -21.05 -16.60
CA PHE A 298 8.12 -20.87 -15.45
C PHE A 298 7.41 -20.12 -14.31
N SER A 299 6.66 -19.06 -14.65
CA SER A 299 5.89 -18.26 -13.68
C SER A 299 4.86 -19.11 -12.94
N ARG A 300 4.13 -19.99 -13.64
CA ARG A 300 3.12 -20.87 -13.04
C ARG A 300 3.75 -21.89 -12.10
N GLN A 301 4.77 -22.60 -12.56
CA GLN A 301 5.43 -23.62 -11.74
C GLN A 301 6.15 -23.01 -10.52
N TYR A 302 6.72 -21.81 -10.66
CA TYR A 302 7.29 -21.07 -9.53
C TYR A 302 6.21 -20.64 -8.53
N HIS A 303 5.10 -20.09 -9.03
CA HIS A 303 3.96 -19.70 -8.19
C HIS A 303 3.38 -20.88 -7.40
N GLU A 304 3.28 -22.05 -8.02
CA GLU A 304 2.86 -23.30 -7.36
C GLU A 304 3.84 -23.72 -6.25
N ARG A 305 5.16 -23.66 -6.49
CA ARG A 305 6.18 -23.96 -5.47
C ARG A 305 6.16 -22.97 -4.29
N LEU A 306 5.85 -21.69 -4.55
CA LEU A 306 5.65 -20.70 -3.49
C LEU A 306 4.40 -20.99 -2.64
N HIS A 307 3.54 -21.92 -3.04
CA HIS A 307 2.43 -22.45 -2.26
C HIS A 307 1.56 -21.34 -1.64
N GLY A 308 1.10 -20.39 -2.48
CA GLY A 308 0.24 -19.27 -2.06
C GLY A 308 0.94 -18.14 -1.30
N GLN A 309 2.28 -18.06 -1.32
CA GLN A 309 3.01 -17.01 -0.61
C GLN A 309 2.64 -15.60 -1.08
N VAL A 310 2.58 -15.35 -2.40
CA VAL A 310 2.25 -14.03 -2.97
C VAL A 310 0.87 -13.57 -2.50
N GLU A 311 -0.13 -14.45 -2.58
CA GLU A 311 -1.47 -14.21 -2.07
C GLU A 311 -1.47 -13.87 -0.57
N ARG A 312 -0.75 -14.65 0.26
CA ARG A 312 -0.65 -14.38 1.70
C ARG A 312 -0.08 -12.99 1.99
N GLN A 313 0.97 -12.58 1.27
CA GLN A 313 1.57 -11.26 1.46
C GLN A 313 0.60 -10.15 1.01
N MET A 314 -0.07 -10.29 -0.12
CA MET A 314 -1.07 -9.31 -0.56
C MET A 314 -2.26 -9.21 0.42
N ARG A 315 -2.76 -10.33 0.93
CA ARG A 315 -3.82 -10.37 1.95
C ARG A 315 -3.37 -9.68 3.25
N ALA A 316 -2.15 -9.94 3.71
CA ALA A 316 -1.58 -9.28 4.88
C ALA A 316 -1.50 -7.77 4.69
N SER A 317 -1.06 -7.31 3.50
CA SER A 317 -1.06 -5.89 3.14
C SER A 317 -2.46 -5.28 3.17
N VAL A 318 -3.46 -5.89 2.50
CA VAL A 318 -4.85 -5.40 2.48
C VAL A 318 -5.41 -5.22 3.89
N LYS A 319 -5.27 -6.24 4.75
CA LYS A 319 -5.73 -6.18 6.14
C LYS A 319 -5.02 -5.07 6.90
N MET A 320 -3.69 -5.01 6.82
CA MET A 320 -2.90 -4.03 7.55
C MET A 320 -3.18 -2.60 7.12
N VAL A 321 -3.38 -2.33 5.82
CA VAL A 321 -3.76 -0.99 5.34
C VAL A 321 -5.10 -0.57 5.94
N GLY A 322 -6.10 -1.46 5.91
CA GLY A 322 -7.39 -1.23 6.56
C GLY A 322 -7.27 -0.91 8.05
N ASP A 323 -6.53 -1.74 8.78
CA ASP A 323 -6.26 -1.58 10.22
C ASP A 323 -5.60 -0.24 10.53
N PHE A 324 -4.61 0.18 9.73
CA PHE A 324 -3.92 1.45 9.91
C PHE A 324 -4.81 2.65 9.60
N TRP A 325 -5.57 2.63 8.49
CA TRP A 325 -6.51 3.70 8.17
C TRP A 325 -7.57 3.86 9.27
N TYR A 326 -8.13 2.75 9.74
CA TYR A 326 -9.09 2.73 10.84
C TYR A 326 -8.49 3.27 12.14
N THR A 327 -7.30 2.79 12.52
CA THR A 327 -6.57 3.26 13.70
C THR A 327 -6.32 4.77 13.63
N CYS A 328 -5.89 5.29 12.47
CA CYS A 328 -5.65 6.73 12.31
C CYS A 328 -6.92 7.56 12.50
N TRP A 329 -8.06 7.08 12.00
CA TRP A 329 -9.36 7.73 12.15
C TRP A 329 -9.85 7.71 13.60
N VAL A 330 -9.71 6.57 14.30
CA VAL A 330 -10.04 6.44 15.73
C VAL A 330 -9.17 7.37 16.57
N ASP A 331 -7.86 7.38 16.37
CA ASP A 331 -6.91 8.24 17.10
C ASP A 331 -7.14 9.74 16.83
N ALA A 332 -7.80 10.08 15.73
CA ALA A 332 -8.18 11.44 15.41
C ALA A 332 -9.49 11.90 16.07
N GLY A 333 -10.11 11.06 16.89
CA GLY A 333 -11.40 11.34 17.53
C GLY A 333 -12.59 11.07 16.60
N GLN A 334 -12.42 10.19 15.61
CA GLN A 334 -13.49 9.72 14.73
C GLN A 334 -14.29 10.85 14.04
N PRO A 335 -13.63 11.79 13.33
CA PRO A 335 -14.33 12.86 12.63
C PRO A 335 -15.37 12.29 11.65
N ASP A 336 -16.50 12.99 11.50
CA ASP A 336 -17.60 12.55 10.62
C ASP A 336 -17.19 12.55 9.15
N LEU A 337 -16.82 11.36 8.65
CA LEU A 337 -16.40 11.18 7.26
C LEU A 337 -17.56 11.28 6.27
N ARG A 338 -18.83 11.16 6.71
CA ARG A 338 -19.99 11.37 5.82
C ARG A 338 -20.12 12.84 5.46
N ALA A 339 -19.81 13.74 6.39
CA ALA A 339 -19.70 15.16 6.10
C ALA A 339 -18.55 15.45 5.13
N LEU A 340 -17.37 14.85 5.36
CA LEU A 340 -16.20 15.02 4.49
C LEU A 340 -16.41 14.42 3.10
N ALA A 341 -17.23 13.38 2.96
CA ALA A 341 -17.57 12.79 1.67
C ALA A 341 -18.39 13.74 0.78
N LYS A 342 -18.94 14.84 1.31
CA LYS A 342 -19.63 15.87 0.50
C LYS A 342 -18.66 16.90 -0.07
N TYR A 343 -17.43 16.94 0.43
CA TYR A 343 -16.42 17.88 -0.04
C TYR A 343 -16.09 17.63 -1.52
N GLN A 344 -15.90 18.73 -2.24
CA GLN A 344 -15.43 18.77 -3.62
C GLN A 344 -14.17 19.62 -3.63
N LEU A 345 -13.14 19.15 -4.32
CA LEU A 345 -11.91 19.92 -4.51
C LEU A 345 -12.23 21.18 -5.30
N THR A 346 -11.70 22.31 -4.86
CA THR A 346 -11.74 23.56 -5.60
C THR A 346 -10.94 23.45 -6.90
N GLU A 347 -11.20 24.33 -7.88
CA GLU A 347 -10.46 24.33 -9.15
C GLU A 347 -8.95 24.54 -8.92
N ASP A 348 -8.59 25.40 -7.97
CA ASP A 348 -7.19 25.65 -7.61
C ASP A 348 -6.53 24.39 -7.04
N GLU A 349 -7.19 23.64 -6.15
CA GLU A 349 -6.64 22.40 -5.60
C GLU A 349 -6.47 21.31 -6.66
N GLN A 350 -7.40 21.23 -7.61
CA GLN A 350 -7.30 20.31 -8.75
C GLN A 350 -6.10 20.68 -9.64
N LYS A 351 -5.91 21.98 -9.90
CA LYS A 351 -4.79 22.49 -10.69
C LYS A 351 -3.45 22.24 -10.00
N GLU A 352 -3.35 22.52 -8.70
CA GLU A 352 -2.14 22.26 -7.91
C GLU A 352 -1.79 20.76 -7.93
N GLU A 353 -2.77 19.86 -7.81
CA GLU A 353 -2.51 18.43 -7.89
C GLU A 353 -1.99 18.00 -9.27
N ALA A 354 -2.56 18.56 -10.34
CA ALA A 354 -2.09 18.29 -11.69
C ALA A 354 -0.68 18.82 -11.93
N GLU A 355 -0.35 20.01 -11.41
CA GLU A 355 0.98 20.62 -11.52
C GLU A 355 2.03 19.84 -10.72
N GLU A 356 1.68 19.40 -9.51
CA GLU A 356 2.55 18.59 -8.67
C GLU A 356 2.90 17.26 -9.34
N LYS A 357 1.89 16.56 -9.89
CA LYS A 357 2.09 15.34 -10.68
C LYS A 357 2.98 15.57 -11.90
N LYS A 358 2.75 16.66 -12.64
CA LYS A 358 3.59 17.05 -13.80
C LYS A 358 5.03 17.34 -13.38
N SER A 359 5.23 17.99 -12.22
CA SER A 359 6.56 18.31 -11.69
C SER A 359 7.35 17.04 -11.39
N TRP A 360 6.74 16.05 -10.74
CA TRP A 360 7.37 14.76 -10.47
C TRP A 360 7.72 14.02 -11.75
N LEU A 361 6.78 13.94 -12.70
CA LEU A 361 7.01 13.30 -14.00
C LEU A 361 8.14 13.99 -14.76
N LYS A 362 8.17 15.32 -14.81
CA LYS A 362 9.25 16.06 -15.46
C LYS A 362 10.60 15.76 -14.81
N ARG A 363 10.66 15.71 -13.48
CA ARG A 363 11.88 15.36 -12.74
C ARG A 363 12.32 13.92 -12.99
N LEU A 364 11.37 12.99 -13.01
CA LEU A 364 11.59 11.58 -13.34
C LEU A 364 12.21 11.44 -14.74
N PHE A 365 11.64 12.07 -15.77
CA PHE A 365 12.20 12.02 -17.12
C PHE A 365 13.52 12.78 -17.28
N SER A 366 13.85 13.69 -16.36
CA SER A 366 15.15 14.38 -16.33
C SER A 366 16.22 13.64 -15.52
N ALA A 367 15.83 12.71 -14.65
CA ALA A 367 16.74 11.77 -14.02
C ALA A 367 17.11 10.72 -15.09
N ARG A 368 18.39 10.66 -15.44
CA ARG A 368 18.94 9.85 -16.54
C ARG A 368 18.56 8.37 -16.41
N GLU A 369 18.31 7.70 -17.53
CA GLU A 369 18.30 6.22 -17.60
C GLU A 369 19.69 5.70 -17.20
N GLU A 370 19.79 5.07 -16.04
CA GLU A 370 20.96 4.28 -15.67
C GLU A 370 20.79 2.90 -16.30
N ASN A 371 21.65 2.63 -17.29
CA ASN A 371 21.80 1.33 -17.98
C ASN A 371 22.21 0.21 -17.03
#